data_AF-A0A3B9BEM9-F1
#
_entry.id   AF-A0A3B9BEM9-F1
#
_cell.length_a   1.000
_cell.length_b   1.000
_cell.length_c   1.000
_cell.angle_alpha   90.00
_cell.angle_beta   90.00
_cell.angle_gamma   90.00
#
_symmetry.space_group_name_H-M   'P 1'
#
loop_
_entity.id
_entity.type
_entity.pdbx_description
1 polymer ?
#
loop_
_entity_poly.entity_id
_entity_poly.type
_entity_poly.pdbx_seq_one_letter_code
_entity_poly.pdbx_strand_id
1 'polypeptide(L)'
;IIGTDGNASVFTGSECMDWAGGKTGKNYAVQGNILTGSKVIEAMGEAFEDNNGTLAERMIASLHAGQKAGGDKRGRQSAALLVVRQGWGYGGLTDRFRDLRVDDHPTPIKELERIYYIHRKIFPRPNQNLESKNVLK
;
A
#
# COMPACT_ATOMS: atom_id res chain seq x y z
N ILE A 1 -1.42 0.20 13.41
CA ILE A 1 0.01 -0.18 13.61
C ILE A 1 0.16 -1.67 13.33
N ILE A 2 1.26 -2.08 12.70
CA ILE A 2 1.60 -3.49 12.45
C ILE A 2 2.97 -3.74 13.09
N GLY A 3 3.06 -4.72 13.97
CA GLY A 3 4.30 -5.17 14.61
C GLY A 3 5.20 -5.95 13.65
N THR A 4 6.47 -6.10 14.01
CA THR A 4 7.44 -6.90 13.22
C THR A 4 7.10 -8.39 13.18
N ASP A 5 6.28 -8.86 14.11
CA ASP A 5 5.69 -10.20 14.17
C ASP A 5 4.44 -10.35 13.29
N GLY A 6 4.00 -9.27 12.64
CA GLY A 6 2.81 -9.25 11.79
C GLY A 6 1.50 -8.96 12.52
N ASN A 7 1.52 -8.80 13.84
CA ASN A 7 0.33 -8.47 14.63
C ASN A 7 -0.11 -7.02 14.35
N ALA A 8 -1.40 -6.83 14.10
CA ALA A 8 -1.95 -5.53 13.71
C ALA A 8 -2.97 -5.02 14.72
N SER A 9 -2.95 -3.71 14.96
CA SER A 9 -3.91 -2.99 15.79
C SER A 9 -4.41 -1.73 15.06
N VAL A 10 -5.71 -1.45 15.20
CA VAL A 10 -6.40 -0.30 14.63
C VAL A 10 -7.15 0.45 15.73
N PHE A 11 -7.27 1.76 15.58
CA PHE A 11 -8.01 2.63 16.48
C PHE A 11 -8.77 3.67 15.66
N THR A 12 -10.04 3.89 16.00
CA THR A 12 -10.89 4.93 15.40
C THR A 12 -11.31 5.87 16.54
N GLY A 13 -10.91 7.14 16.44
CA GLY A 13 -11.24 8.14 17.45
C GLY A 13 -12.71 8.54 17.41
N SER A 14 -13.23 9.03 18.53
CA SER A 14 -14.63 9.49 18.66
C SER A 14 -14.96 10.71 17.80
N GLU A 15 -13.96 11.47 17.37
CA GLU A 15 -14.12 12.65 16.50
C GLU A 15 -13.97 12.32 15.00
N CYS A 16 -13.76 11.04 14.64
CA CYS A 16 -13.73 10.65 13.24
C CYS A 16 -15.12 10.80 12.60
N MET A 17 -15.18 11.48 11.46
CA MET A 17 -16.43 11.65 10.72
C MET A 17 -16.90 10.33 10.11
N ASP A 18 -18.19 10.05 10.29
CA ASP A 18 -18.81 8.83 9.80
C ASP A 18 -18.83 8.72 8.26
N TRP A 19 -18.70 7.53 7.68
CA TRP A 19 -18.40 6.27 8.38
C TRP A 19 -16.88 6.18 8.62
N ALA A 20 -16.48 5.75 9.80
CA ALA A 20 -15.06 5.55 10.14
C ALA A 20 -14.84 4.21 10.83
N GLY A 21 -13.69 3.58 10.56
CA GLY A 21 -13.42 2.25 11.05
C GLY A 21 -12.13 1.67 10.50
N GLY A 22 -11.89 0.42 10.86
CA GLY A 22 -10.75 -0.34 10.36
C GLY A 22 -10.92 -1.83 10.57
N LYS A 23 -10.08 -2.59 9.88
CA LYS A 23 -9.97 -4.05 9.95
C LYS A 23 -8.50 -4.41 10.04
N THR A 24 -8.20 -5.44 10.81
CA THR A 24 -6.89 -6.08 10.85
C THR A 24 -6.98 -7.49 10.29
N GLY A 25 -5.85 -7.99 9.82
CA GLY A 25 -5.66 -9.40 9.51
C GLY A 25 -4.18 -9.74 9.54
N LYS A 26 -3.82 -10.91 9.04
CA LYS A 26 -2.43 -11.38 9.10
C LYS A 26 -1.52 -10.46 8.27
N ASN A 27 -0.60 -9.76 8.92
CA ASN A 27 0.36 -8.83 8.31
C ASN A 27 -0.26 -7.58 7.65
N TYR A 28 -1.48 -7.17 8.03
CA TYR A 28 -2.07 -5.93 7.49
C TYR A 28 -3.08 -5.26 8.43
N ALA A 29 -3.28 -3.97 8.18
CA ALA A 29 -4.37 -3.18 8.72
C ALA A 29 -4.92 -2.27 7.61
N VAL A 30 -6.24 -2.13 7.55
CA VAL A 30 -6.93 -1.15 6.71
C VAL A 30 -7.73 -0.23 7.61
N GLN A 31 -7.68 1.07 7.36
CA GLN A 31 -8.45 2.07 8.09
C GLN A 31 -8.93 3.17 7.14
N GLY A 32 -10.01 3.84 7.52
CA GLY A 32 -10.52 5.02 6.81
C GLY A 32 -11.58 5.76 7.62
N ASN A 33 -11.81 7.01 7.23
CA ASN A 33 -12.87 7.88 7.74
C ASN A 33 -13.58 8.55 6.55
N ILE A 34 -14.77 9.12 6.78
CA ILE A 34 -15.60 9.72 5.73
C ILE A 34 -15.91 8.70 4.62
N LEU A 35 -15.93 7.40 4.92
CA LEU A 35 -16.22 6.37 3.94
C LEU A 35 -17.72 6.29 3.69
N THR A 36 -18.10 5.76 2.53
CA THR A 36 -19.51 5.50 2.20
C THR A 36 -20.14 4.42 3.09
N GLY A 37 -19.34 3.53 3.69
CA GLY A 37 -19.77 2.52 4.66
C GLY A 37 -18.71 1.46 4.96
N SER A 38 -19.03 0.51 5.84
CA SER A 38 -18.10 -0.55 6.29
C SER A 38 -17.58 -1.44 5.17
N LYS A 39 -18.41 -1.66 4.14
CA LYS A 39 -18.08 -2.44 2.93
C LYS A 39 -16.79 -1.99 2.25
N VAL A 40 -16.42 -0.72 2.39
CA VAL A 40 -15.14 -0.21 1.88
C VAL A 40 -13.96 -0.89 2.56
N ILE A 41 -13.96 -0.95 3.90
CA ILE A 41 -12.90 -1.61 4.69
C ILE A 41 -12.90 -3.12 4.47
N GLU A 42 -14.08 -3.73 4.42
CA GLU A 42 -14.25 -5.17 4.16
C GLU A 42 -13.61 -5.57 2.82
N ALA A 43 -13.99 -4.88 1.74
CA ALA A 43 -13.49 -5.13 0.39
C ALA A 43 -11.97 -4.88 0.26
N MET A 44 -11.44 -3.85 0.92
CA MET A 44 -9.99 -3.59 0.95
C MET A 44 -9.22 -4.73 1.60
N GLY A 45 -9.69 -5.22 2.76
CA GLY A 45 -9.06 -6.34 3.46
C GLY A 45 -9.09 -7.64 2.66
N GLU A 46 -10.26 -7.98 2.10
CA GLU A 46 -10.44 -9.17 1.26
C GLU A 46 -9.53 -9.13 0.03
N ALA A 47 -9.49 -8.02 -0.70
CA ALA A 47 -8.62 -7.89 -1.87
C ALA A 47 -7.12 -7.95 -1.53
N PHE A 48 -6.73 -7.54 -0.32
CA PHE A 48 -5.36 -7.73 0.16
C PHE A 48 -5.04 -9.20 0.44
N GLU A 49 -5.98 -9.93 1.03
CA GLU A 49 -5.86 -11.37 1.36
C GLU A 49 -5.87 -12.26 0.11
N ASP A 50 -6.75 -11.99 -0.85
CA ASP A 50 -6.95 -12.82 -2.05
C ASP A 50 -5.86 -12.64 -3.12
N ASN A 51 -5.07 -11.57 -3.03
CA ASN A 51 -4.05 -11.25 -4.02
C ASN A 51 -2.69 -11.89 -3.64
N ASN A 52 -2.16 -12.71 -4.55
CA ASN A 52 -0.87 -13.43 -4.39
C ASN A 52 0.34 -12.68 -4.98
N GLY A 53 0.16 -11.42 -5.36
CA GLY A 53 1.22 -10.57 -5.93
C GLY A 53 2.24 -10.08 -4.90
N THR A 54 3.11 -9.20 -5.36
CA THR A 54 4.02 -8.43 -4.50
C THR A 54 3.23 -7.62 -3.47
N LEU A 55 3.86 -7.23 -2.35
CA LEU A 55 3.22 -6.34 -1.36
C LEU A 55 2.59 -5.10 -2.00
N ALA A 56 3.30 -4.48 -2.97
CA ALA A 56 2.78 -3.32 -3.71
C ALA A 56 1.51 -3.66 -4.51
N GLU A 57 1.48 -4.80 -5.20
CA GLU A 57 0.32 -5.24 -5.99
C GLU A 57 -0.89 -5.53 -5.07
N ARG A 58 -0.66 -6.16 -3.92
CA ARG A 58 -1.69 -6.41 -2.91
C ARG A 58 -2.27 -5.11 -2.35
N MET A 59 -1.42 -4.12 -2.07
CA MET A 59 -1.85 -2.78 -1.61
C MET A 59 -2.63 -2.04 -2.70
N ILE A 60 -2.18 -2.07 -3.95
CA ILE A 60 -2.88 -1.44 -5.08
C ILE A 60 -4.24 -2.12 -5.31
N ALA A 61 -4.31 -3.46 -5.28
CA ALA A 61 -5.56 -4.21 -5.39
C ALA A 61 -6.55 -3.84 -4.28
N SER A 62 -6.07 -3.73 -3.04
CA SER A 62 -6.85 -3.23 -1.91
C SER A 62 -7.44 -1.84 -2.20
N LEU A 63 -6.64 -0.88 -2.67
CA LEU A 63 -7.13 0.46 -3.01
C LEU A 63 -8.25 0.42 -4.07
N HIS A 64 -8.08 -0.38 -5.13
CA HIS A 64 -9.10 -0.56 -6.15
C HIS A 64 -10.40 -1.13 -5.59
N ALA A 65 -10.32 -2.15 -4.73
CA ALA A 65 -11.48 -2.77 -4.12
C ALA A 65 -12.25 -1.81 -3.21
N GLY A 66 -11.54 -1.04 -2.38
CA GLY A 66 -12.15 -0.01 -1.54
C GLY A 66 -12.87 1.07 -2.36
N GLN A 67 -12.23 1.56 -3.42
CA GLN A 67 -12.85 2.52 -4.33
C GLN A 67 -14.10 1.96 -5.02
N LYS A 68 -14.08 0.69 -5.42
CA LYS A 68 -15.22 0.00 -6.07
C LYS A 68 -16.38 -0.22 -5.09
N ALA A 69 -16.08 -0.47 -3.81
CA ALA A 69 -17.07 -0.61 -2.74
C ALA A 69 -17.70 0.72 -2.29
N GLY A 70 -17.24 1.84 -2.84
CA GLY A 70 -17.81 3.18 -2.68
C GLY A 70 -16.79 4.25 -2.29
N GLY A 71 -15.68 3.85 -1.65
CA GLY A 71 -14.58 4.74 -1.30
C GLY A 71 -14.94 5.82 -0.29
N ASP A 72 -14.23 6.95 -0.37
CA ASP A 72 -14.48 8.16 0.40
C ASP A 72 -15.70 8.91 -0.17
N LYS A 73 -16.58 9.41 0.70
CA LYS A 73 -17.80 10.16 0.34
C LYS A 73 -17.50 11.43 -0.47
N ARG A 74 -16.30 11.98 -0.34
CA ARG A 74 -15.85 13.18 -1.07
C ARG A 74 -15.36 12.86 -2.48
N GLY A 75 -15.23 11.57 -2.83
CA GLY A 75 -14.65 11.12 -4.08
C GLY A 75 -13.17 10.77 -3.95
N ARG A 76 -12.38 11.10 -4.97
CA ARG A 76 -10.96 10.73 -5.05
C ARG A 76 -10.17 11.85 -5.70
N GLN A 77 -8.96 12.08 -5.20
CA GLN A 77 -8.06 13.11 -5.72
C GLN A 77 -6.62 12.61 -5.80
N SER A 78 -6.15 11.89 -4.78
CA SER A 78 -4.78 11.42 -4.69
C SER A 78 -4.68 9.93 -4.33
N ALA A 79 -3.51 9.35 -4.57
CA ALA A 79 -3.14 8.01 -4.16
C ALA A 79 -1.62 7.92 -4.01
N ALA A 80 -1.14 7.14 -3.05
CA ALA A 80 0.29 6.96 -2.82
C ALA A 80 0.61 5.52 -2.40
N LEU A 81 1.83 5.09 -2.68
CA LEU A 81 2.38 3.80 -2.30
C LEU A 81 3.78 4.00 -1.72
N LEU A 82 4.02 3.46 -0.53
CA LEU A 82 5.34 3.33 0.07
C LEU A 82 5.60 1.86 0.42
N VAL A 83 6.66 1.29 -0.15
CA VAL A 83 7.23 0.01 0.23
C VAL A 83 8.67 0.22 0.61
N VAL A 84 9.04 -0.23 1.79
CA VAL A 84 10.41 -0.17 2.31
C VAL A 84 10.99 -1.56 2.50
N ARG A 85 12.30 -1.67 2.30
CA ARG A 85 13.10 -2.84 2.67
C ARG A 85 14.55 -2.41 2.79
N GLN A 86 15.23 -2.93 3.81
CA GLN A 86 16.62 -2.59 4.09
C GLN A 86 17.49 -2.73 2.84
N GLY A 87 18.15 -1.64 2.45
CA GLY A 87 19.07 -1.59 1.30
C GLY A 87 18.41 -1.77 -0.08
N TRP A 88 17.08 -1.68 -0.19
CA TRP A 88 16.36 -1.86 -1.47
C TRP A 88 16.01 -0.55 -2.18
N GLY A 89 16.38 0.60 -1.63
CA GLY A 89 16.26 1.88 -2.31
C GLY A 89 17.21 1.99 -3.50
N TYR A 90 17.08 3.10 -4.24
CA TYR A 90 17.89 3.35 -5.43
C TYR A 90 19.40 3.26 -5.12
N GLY A 91 20.10 2.41 -5.87
CA GLY A 91 21.53 2.14 -5.67
C GLY A 91 21.91 1.49 -4.34
N GLY A 92 20.93 1.00 -3.56
CA GLY A 92 21.17 0.49 -2.20
C GLY A 92 21.44 1.59 -1.15
N LEU A 93 21.21 2.85 -1.50
CA LEU A 93 21.56 4.00 -0.65
C LEU A 93 20.50 4.35 0.39
N THR A 94 19.30 3.78 0.27
CA THR A 94 18.18 3.99 1.21
C THR A 94 17.34 2.72 1.33
N ASP A 95 16.32 2.75 2.18
CA ASP A 95 15.37 1.63 2.34
C ASP A 95 14.09 1.82 1.53
N ARG A 96 13.92 2.95 0.82
CA ARG A 96 12.69 3.29 0.07
C ARG A 96 12.67 2.57 -1.28
N PHE A 97 12.11 1.37 -1.31
CA PHE A 97 12.08 0.52 -2.51
C PHE A 97 11.06 0.99 -3.56
N ARG A 98 9.84 1.31 -3.12
CA ARG A 98 8.78 1.89 -3.97
C ARG A 98 8.21 3.09 -3.24
N ASP A 99 8.34 4.26 -3.81
CA ASP A 99 7.82 5.50 -3.25
C ASP A 99 7.19 6.30 -4.38
N LEU A 100 5.88 6.15 -4.52
CA LEU A 100 5.12 6.62 -5.67
C LEU A 100 3.92 7.41 -5.20
N ARG A 101 3.67 8.54 -5.85
CA ARG A 101 2.59 9.45 -5.50
C ARG A 101 1.91 9.95 -6.76
N VAL A 102 0.59 10.02 -6.68
CA VAL A 102 -0.27 10.77 -7.59
C VAL A 102 -1.02 11.75 -6.72
N ASP A 103 -0.57 13.01 -6.70
CA ASP A 103 -1.07 14.01 -5.75
C ASP A 103 -2.37 14.67 -6.23
N ASP A 104 -2.63 14.70 -7.54
CA ASP A 104 -3.89 15.17 -8.12
C ASP A 104 -4.18 14.46 -9.45
N HIS A 105 -5.27 13.69 -9.52
CA HIS A 105 -5.74 13.06 -10.75
C HIS A 105 -7.22 12.63 -10.63
N PRO A 106 -8.03 12.67 -11.71
CA PRO A 106 -9.44 12.19 -11.67
C PRO A 106 -9.58 10.68 -11.39
N THR A 107 -8.51 9.91 -11.60
CA THR A 107 -8.44 8.46 -11.35
C THR A 107 -7.09 8.10 -10.70
N PRO A 108 -6.83 8.54 -9.45
CA PRO A 108 -5.49 8.54 -8.90
C PRO A 108 -4.96 7.12 -8.61
N ILE A 109 -5.84 6.19 -8.21
CA ILE A 109 -5.46 4.79 -7.95
C ILE A 109 -5.04 4.08 -9.25
N LYS A 110 -5.80 4.30 -10.35
CA LYS A 110 -5.45 3.77 -11.68
C LYS A 110 -4.13 4.34 -12.18
N GLU A 111 -3.91 5.62 -11.93
CA GLU A 111 -2.66 6.28 -12.32
C GLU A 111 -1.48 5.80 -11.47
N LEU A 112 -1.68 5.58 -10.17
CA LEU A 112 -0.69 4.98 -9.26
C LEU A 112 -0.28 3.58 -9.73
N GLU A 113 -1.25 2.76 -10.16
CA GLU A 113 -0.99 1.45 -10.73
C GLU A 113 -0.14 1.55 -12.01
N ARG A 114 -0.50 2.47 -12.93
CA ARG A 114 0.23 2.70 -14.18
C ARG A 114 1.70 3.06 -13.91
N ILE A 115 1.95 4.05 -13.04
CA ILE A 115 3.32 4.48 -12.70
C ILE A 115 4.07 3.40 -11.91
N TYR A 116 3.38 2.58 -11.11
CA TYR A 116 3.98 1.43 -10.44
C TYR A 116 4.55 0.42 -11.44
N TYR A 117 3.80 0.06 -12.48
CA TYR A 117 4.30 -0.89 -13.49
C TYR A 117 5.44 -0.31 -14.32
N ILE A 118 5.44 1.00 -14.60
CA ILE A 118 6.58 1.69 -15.24
C ILE A 118 7.80 1.64 -14.32
N HIS A 119 7.65 2.06 -13.06
CA HIS A 119 8.73 2.05 -12.08
C HIS A 119 9.30 0.64 -11.86
N ARG A 120 8.45 -0.39 -11.83
CA ARG A 120 8.89 -1.78 -11.68
C ARG A 120 9.75 -2.26 -12.85
N LYS A 121 9.45 -1.82 -14.08
CA LYS A 121 10.23 -2.15 -15.28
C LYS A 121 11.59 -1.44 -15.27
N ILE A 122 11.61 -0.17 -14.87
CA ILE A 122 12.84 0.65 -14.85
C ILE A 122 13.75 0.27 -13.69
N PHE A 123 13.17 0.02 -12.50
CA PHE A 123 13.87 -0.30 -11.27
C PHE A 123 13.44 -1.68 -10.76
N PRO A 124 13.98 -2.78 -11.31
CA PRO A 124 13.63 -4.13 -10.86
C PRO A 124 14.07 -4.36 -9.41
N ARG A 125 13.64 -5.49 -8.82
CA ARG A 125 14.11 -5.87 -7.48
C ARG A 125 15.64 -6.04 -7.52
N PRO A 126 16.37 -5.51 -6.52
CA PRO A 126 17.78 -5.82 -6.38
C PRO A 126 17.97 -7.34 -6.28
N ASN A 127 18.96 -7.88 -7.01
CA ASN A 127 19.36 -9.27 -6.83
C ASN A 127 19.90 -9.44 -5.42
N GLN A 128 19.38 -10.42 -4.66
CA GLN A 128 19.79 -10.67 -3.27
C GLN A 128 21.26 -11.12 -3.12
N ASN A 129 21.97 -11.39 -4.22
CA ASN A 129 23.34 -11.92 -4.25
C ASN A 129 24.44 -10.84 -4.23
N LEU A 130 24.22 -9.69 -3.60
CA LEU A 130 25.29 -8.68 -3.45
C LEU A 130 26.20 -8.91 -2.23
N GLU A 131 25.89 -9.88 -1.37
CA GLU A 131 26.76 -10.27 -0.23
C GLU A 131 27.99 -11.09 -0.63
N SER A 132 28.18 -11.42 -1.91
CA SER A 132 29.33 -12.22 -2.36
C SER A 132 30.52 -11.40 -2.87
N LYS A 133 30.49 -10.05 -2.80
CA LYS A 133 31.53 -9.20 -3.42
C LYS A 133 32.37 -8.33 -2.47
N ASN A 134 32.30 -8.54 -1.16
CA ASN A 134 33.17 -7.87 -0.19
C ASN A 134 34.09 -8.82 0.61
N VAL A 135 34.40 -10.00 0.07
CA VAL A 135 35.59 -10.75 0.49
C VAL A 135 36.60 -10.61 -0.64
N LEU A 136 37.76 -10.02 -0.34
CA LEU A 136 38.88 -9.63 -1.22
C LEU A 136 38.78 -8.21 -1.82
N LYS A 137 39.13 -7.21 -1.00
CA LYS A 137 40.23 -6.29 -1.27
C LYS A 137 40.84 -5.84 0.06
#